data_AF-A0A2T0SG40-F1
#
_entry.id   AF-A0A2T0SG40-F1
#
_cell.length_a   1.000
_cell.length_b   1.000
_cell.length_c   1.000
_cell.angle_alpha   90.00
_cell.angle_beta   90.00
_cell.angle_gamma   90.00
#
_symmetry.space_group_name_H-M   'P 1'
#
loop_
_entity.id
_entity.type
_entity.pdbx_description
1 polymer ?
#
loop_
_entity_poly.entity_id
_entity_poly.type
_entity_poly.pdbx_seq_one_letter_code
_entity_poly.pdbx_strand_id
1 'polypeptide(L)'
;MRPRVTILVAALATCGSFAVPAAPAGAAVPLAYRTVQLGIQGTAEAINDRGQVAGQGVFEPGSFHPFLYTGGRFVDLGVLDGGRYESGDAADLNNRGQVVGSSIVTADQEENPAQHAFLRQRGRMTDLGTLGGRYSRASAINERGQVVGDSDTGTAAGVQAFLWQRGTLRRIAGMRSAADINDRGQILGYSELPRPGGIRAFIWERGRLIDLTPRGIPVYPNILGFNERAQIAGYRYGDPGTSAVVYR
;
A
#
# COMPACT_ATOMS: atom_id res chain seq x y z
N MET A 1 -19.48 -12.37 -7.34
CA MET A 1 -18.41 -11.34 -7.33
C MET A 1 -18.67 -10.44 -6.15
N ARG A 2 -17.81 -10.47 -5.12
CA ARG A 2 -17.93 -9.59 -3.95
C ARG A 2 -16.94 -8.43 -4.12
N PRO A 3 -17.30 -7.18 -3.76
CA PRO A 3 -16.39 -6.05 -3.84
C PRO A 3 -15.24 -6.24 -2.83
N ARG A 4 -14.02 -5.83 -3.21
CA ARG A 4 -12.93 -5.62 -2.25
C ARG A 4 -13.42 -4.61 -1.21
N VAL A 5 -13.43 -5.02 0.05
CA VAL A 5 -13.75 -4.11 1.15
C VAL A 5 -12.46 -3.40 1.54
N THR A 6 -12.21 -2.23 0.95
CA THR A 6 -11.24 -1.29 1.51
C THR A 6 -11.87 -0.73 2.79
N ILE A 7 -11.49 -1.23 3.96
CA ILE A 7 -11.83 -0.59 5.22
C ILE A 7 -10.86 0.57 5.41
N LEU A 8 -11.39 1.78 5.29
CA LEU A 8 -10.73 2.98 5.78
C LEU A 8 -10.59 2.83 7.31
N VAL A 9 -9.36 2.67 7.82
CA VAL A 9 -9.12 2.86 9.25
C VAL A 9 -9.26 4.36 9.51
N ALA A 10 -10.47 4.78 9.87
CA ALA A 10 -10.70 6.12 10.36
C ALA A 10 -10.01 6.25 11.72
N ALA A 11 -8.93 7.04 11.77
CA ALA A 11 -8.47 7.62 13.03
C ALA A 11 -9.65 8.39 13.66
N LEU A 12 -9.84 8.22 14.97
CA LEU A 12 -10.90 8.86 15.75
C LEU A 12 -10.89 10.38 15.53
N ALA A 13 -11.83 10.88 14.71
CA ALA A 13 -12.23 12.27 14.76
C ALA A 13 -13.39 12.36 15.77
N THR A 14 -13.12 12.92 16.94
CA THR A 14 -14.19 13.42 17.82
C THR A 14 -14.95 14.50 17.07
N CYS A 15 -16.21 14.25 16.71
CA CYS A 15 -17.06 15.27 16.12
C CYS A 15 -18.40 15.33 16.85
N GLY A 16 -18.75 16.54 17.28
CA GLY A 16 -19.95 16.85 18.06
C GLY A 16 -21.25 16.49 17.35
N SER A 17 -22.29 16.38 18.15
CA SER A 17 -23.63 15.94 17.82
C SER A 17 -24.34 16.85 16.81
N PHE A 18 -24.73 16.27 15.66
CA PHE A 18 -25.80 16.80 14.81
C PHE A 18 -26.85 15.71 14.62
N ALA A 19 -28.13 16.06 14.85
CA ALA A 19 -29.26 15.15 14.75
C ALA A 19 -29.63 14.89 13.28
N VAL A 20 -29.77 13.61 12.91
CA VAL A 20 -30.26 13.17 11.59
C VAL A 20 -31.72 12.73 11.75
N PRO A 21 -32.67 13.11 10.86
CA PRO A 21 -34.06 12.66 10.95
C PRO A 21 -34.18 11.14 10.72
N ALA A 22 -35.11 10.52 11.44
CA ALA A 22 -35.28 9.06 11.49
C ALA A 22 -35.66 8.47 10.12
N ALA A 23 -34.87 7.49 9.67
CA ALA A 23 -35.20 6.64 8.52
C ALA A 23 -36.33 5.64 8.88
N PRO A 24 -37.16 5.21 7.91
CA PRO A 24 -38.23 4.24 8.16
C PRO A 24 -37.66 2.89 8.64
N ALA A 25 -38.38 2.26 9.58
CA ALA A 25 -37.99 1.04 10.27
C ALA A 25 -37.99 -0.20 9.35
N GLY A 26 -36.96 -0.33 8.53
CA GLY A 26 -36.47 -1.64 8.10
C GLY A 26 -35.63 -2.22 9.23
N ALA A 27 -35.80 -3.50 9.57
CA ALA A 27 -35.06 -4.16 10.63
C ALA A 27 -33.55 -3.95 10.44
N ALA A 28 -32.97 -3.03 11.21
CA ALA A 28 -31.54 -2.83 11.27
C ALA A 28 -30.98 -4.12 11.86
N VAL A 29 -30.32 -4.94 11.03
CA VAL A 29 -29.43 -5.97 11.56
C VAL A 29 -28.36 -5.19 12.29
N PRO A 30 -28.30 -5.22 13.64
CA PRO A 30 -27.28 -4.46 14.35
C PRO A 30 -25.93 -4.97 13.85
N LEU A 31 -25.13 -4.06 13.29
CA LEU A 31 -23.74 -4.34 12.98
C LEU A 31 -23.06 -4.68 14.31
N ALA A 32 -22.95 -5.98 14.61
CA ALA A 32 -22.20 -6.47 15.73
C ALA A 32 -20.71 -6.32 15.39
N TYR A 33 -20.12 -5.20 15.78
CA TYR A 33 -18.68 -5.02 15.74
C TYR A 33 -18.09 -5.47 17.08
N ARG A 34 -16.93 -6.13 17.02
CA ARG A 34 -16.13 -6.47 18.19
C ARG A 34 -14.72 -5.97 17.94
N THR A 35 -14.20 -5.19 18.87
CA THR A 35 -12.79 -4.82 18.86
C THR A 35 -11.95 -6.05 19.19
N VAL A 36 -11.00 -6.38 18.31
CA VAL A 36 -10.00 -7.43 18.55
C VAL A 36 -8.67 -6.72 18.80
N GLN A 37 -8.26 -6.67 20.06
CA GLN A 37 -6.92 -6.20 20.41
C GLN A 37 -5.92 -7.27 19.97
N LEU A 38 -4.98 -6.93 19.08
CA LEU A 38 -3.99 -7.89 18.57
C LEU A 38 -2.88 -8.21 19.59
N GLY A 39 -2.86 -7.53 20.74
CA GLY A 39 -1.91 -7.78 21.83
C GLY A 39 -0.50 -7.23 21.59
N ILE A 40 -0.33 -6.41 20.55
CA ILE A 40 0.94 -5.78 20.17
C ILE A 40 0.77 -4.27 20.00
N GLN A 41 1.85 -3.53 20.22
CA GLN A 41 1.91 -2.12 19.81
C GLN A 41 2.27 -2.08 18.32
N GLY A 42 1.50 -1.37 17.52
CA GLY A 42 1.70 -1.35 16.08
C GLY A 42 0.53 -0.75 15.31
N THR A 43 0.67 -0.72 13.99
CA THR A 43 -0.37 -0.27 13.05
C THR A 43 -0.78 -1.41 12.13
N ALA A 44 -2.08 -1.52 11.87
CA ALA A 44 -2.61 -2.40 10.83
C ALA A 44 -2.74 -1.58 9.55
N GLU A 45 -2.09 -2.05 8.48
CA GLU A 45 -2.01 -1.32 7.21
C GLU A 45 -2.91 -1.94 6.15
N ALA A 46 -3.10 -3.26 6.20
CA ALA A 46 -3.89 -3.96 5.19
C ALA A 46 -4.69 -5.13 5.78
N ILE A 47 -5.83 -5.42 5.16
CA ILE A 47 -6.73 -6.54 5.51
C ILE A 47 -7.25 -7.19 4.23
N ASN A 48 -7.38 -8.52 4.21
CA ASN A 48 -7.95 -9.25 3.08
C ASN A 48 -9.32 -9.90 3.41
N ASP A 49 -9.97 -10.49 2.40
CA ASP A 49 -11.31 -11.08 2.54
C ASP A 49 -11.35 -12.34 3.44
N ARG A 50 -10.18 -12.87 3.81
CA ARG A 50 -10.05 -13.96 4.81
C ARG A 50 -9.96 -13.43 6.25
N GLY A 51 -10.03 -12.10 6.43
CA GLY A 51 -9.86 -11.46 7.73
C GLY A 51 -8.42 -11.51 8.23
N GLN A 52 -7.44 -11.75 7.35
CA GLN A 52 -6.03 -11.65 7.72
C GLN A 52 -5.64 -10.18 7.68
N VAL A 53 -4.79 -9.76 8.62
CA VAL A 53 -4.33 -8.37 8.75
C VAL A 53 -2.82 -8.35 8.68
N ALA A 54 -2.24 -7.43 7.92
CA ALA A 54 -0.81 -7.17 7.90
C ALA A 54 -0.54 -5.73 8.34
N GLY A 55 0.66 -5.50 8.87
CA GLY A 55 1.10 -4.17 9.26
C GLY A 55 2.45 -4.22 9.96
N GLN A 56 2.72 -3.22 10.80
CA GLN A 56 3.96 -3.09 11.55
C GLN A 56 3.71 -3.30 13.05
N GLY A 57 4.57 -4.08 13.71
CA GLY A 57 4.49 -4.34 15.15
C GLY A 57 5.82 -4.12 15.85
N VAL A 58 5.77 -3.73 17.13
CA VAL A 58 6.94 -3.64 18.01
C VAL A 58 7.16 -4.99 18.68
N PHE A 59 8.32 -5.60 18.43
CA PHE A 59 8.68 -6.91 18.97
C PHE A 59 9.68 -6.82 20.11
N GLU A 60 10.64 -5.90 19.97
CA GLU A 60 11.60 -5.52 21.00
C GLU A 60 11.67 -3.99 21.07
N PRO A 61 12.09 -3.39 22.20
CA PRO A 61 12.24 -1.94 22.29
C PRO A 61 13.15 -1.40 21.18
N GLY A 62 12.56 -0.68 20.23
CA GLY A 62 13.27 -0.09 19.09
C GLY A 62 13.34 -0.96 17.82
N SER A 63 12.80 -2.19 17.84
CA SER A 63 12.66 -3.06 16.66
C SER A 63 11.20 -3.10 16.18
N PHE A 64 11.02 -2.92 14.87
CA PHE A 64 9.71 -2.94 14.23
C PHE A 64 9.69 -4.02 13.15
N HIS A 65 8.88 -5.07 13.29
CA HIS A 65 8.77 -6.09 12.24
C HIS A 65 7.42 -6.04 11.53
N PRO A 66 7.38 -6.43 10.25
CA PRO A 66 6.13 -6.72 9.59
C PRO A 66 5.44 -7.91 10.27
N PHE A 67 4.14 -7.84 10.46
CA PHE A 67 3.37 -8.93 11.04
C PHE A 67 2.26 -9.44 10.10
N LEU A 68 1.79 -10.65 10.39
CA LEU A 68 0.54 -11.19 9.86
C LEU A 68 -0.32 -11.69 11.02
N TYR A 69 -1.51 -11.13 11.17
CA TYR A 69 -2.55 -11.69 12.01
C TYR A 69 -3.44 -12.61 11.18
N THR A 70 -3.52 -13.89 11.57
CA THR A 70 -4.28 -14.90 10.83
C THR A 70 -4.80 -15.98 11.77
N GLY A 71 -6.07 -16.38 11.60
CA GLY A 71 -6.67 -17.44 12.42
C GLY A 71 -6.64 -17.16 13.92
N GLY A 72 -6.78 -15.90 14.32
CA GLY A 72 -6.74 -15.49 15.73
C GLY A 72 -5.32 -15.33 16.30
N ARG A 73 -4.27 -15.57 15.51
CA ARG A 73 -2.88 -15.57 15.96
C ARG A 73 -2.08 -14.50 15.27
N PHE A 74 -1.24 -13.86 16.06
CA PHE A 74 -0.22 -12.94 15.59
C PHE A 74 1.03 -13.71 15.17
N VAL A 75 1.60 -13.35 14.02
CA VAL A 75 2.78 -13.98 13.44
C VAL A 75 3.80 -12.89 13.10
N ASP A 76 4.95 -12.94 13.75
CA ASP A 76 6.13 -12.19 13.31
C ASP A 76 6.56 -12.70 11.94
N LEU A 77 6.66 -11.81 10.95
CA LEU A 77 7.18 -12.18 9.64
C LEU A 77 8.72 -12.07 9.59
N GLY A 78 9.33 -11.43 10.57
CA GLY A 78 10.75 -11.10 10.64
C GLY A 78 11.14 -10.05 9.59
N VAL A 79 12.44 -9.87 9.45
CA VAL A 79 13.08 -8.97 8.50
C VAL A 79 13.90 -9.76 7.48
N LEU A 80 14.33 -9.11 6.39
CA LEU A 80 15.18 -9.73 5.37
C LEU A 80 16.55 -10.13 5.95
N ASP A 81 17.16 -9.25 6.73
CA ASP A 81 18.42 -9.48 7.43
C ASP A 81 18.24 -9.25 8.93
N GLY A 82 18.63 -10.25 9.75
CA GLY A 82 18.65 -10.13 11.22
C GLY A 82 19.88 -9.38 11.74
N GLY A 83 20.17 -8.22 11.13
CA GLY A 83 21.31 -7.38 11.49
C GLY A 83 21.04 -6.52 12.72
N ARG A 84 21.95 -5.58 13.02
CA ARG A 84 21.79 -4.66 14.16
C ARG A 84 20.54 -3.77 14.08
N TYR A 85 20.03 -3.54 12.86
CA TYR A 85 18.87 -2.71 12.58
C TYR A 85 17.74 -3.56 11.99
N GLU A 86 17.10 -4.38 12.82
CA GLU A 86 15.92 -5.15 12.42
C GLU A 86 14.71 -4.22 12.35
N SER A 87 14.39 -3.74 11.15
CA SER A 87 13.18 -2.94 10.93
C SER A 87 12.53 -3.23 9.60
N GLY A 88 11.20 -3.31 9.58
CA GLY A 88 10.40 -3.45 8.39
C GLY A 88 8.92 -3.15 8.66
N ASP A 89 8.18 -2.99 7.57
CA ASP A 89 6.76 -2.71 7.56
C ASP A 89 6.09 -3.52 6.45
N ALA A 90 4.89 -4.04 6.72
CA ALA A 90 4.04 -4.60 5.68
C ALA A 90 3.12 -3.49 5.15
N ALA A 91 3.12 -3.32 3.83
CA ALA A 91 2.31 -2.31 3.15
C ALA A 91 0.98 -2.89 2.64
N ASP A 92 0.97 -4.15 2.19
CA ASP A 92 -0.21 -4.74 1.59
C ASP A 92 -0.22 -6.28 1.72
N LEU A 93 -1.41 -6.89 1.62
CA LEU A 93 -1.58 -8.32 1.47
C LEU A 93 -2.71 -8.69 0.50
N ASN A 94 -2.51 -9.77 -0.24
CA ASN A 94 -3.57 -10.34 -1.09
C ASN A 94 -4.34 -11.47 -0.39
N ASN A 95 -5.41 -11.94 -1.01
CA ASN A 95 -6.24 -13.02 -0.49
C ASN A 95 -5.50 -14.38 -0.41
N ARG A 96 -4.37 -14.55 -1.09
CA ARG A 96 -3.54 -15.77 -0.92
C ARG A 96 -2.68 -15.74 0.34
N GLY A 97 -2.79 -14.69 1.16
CA GLY A 97 -1.96 -14.48 2.35
C GLY A 97 -0.52 -14.14 2.02
N GLN A 98 -0.26 -13.64 0.79
CA GLN A 98 1.04 -13.08 0.44
C GLN A 98 1.09 -11.66 0.97
N VAL A 99 2.19 -11.32 1.65
CA VAL A 99 2.40 -10.00 2.26
C VAL A 99 3.57 -9.34 1.56
N VAL A 100 3.47 -8.04 1.29
CA VAL A 100 4.56 -7.23 0.74
C VAL A 100 4.79 -6.01 1.61
N GLY A 101 5.99 -5.44 1.49
CA GLY A 101 6.37 -4.26 2.23
C GLY A 101 7.84 -3.95 2.04
N SER A 102 8.47 -3.40 3.07
CA SER A 102 9.90 -3.10 3.06
C SER A 102 10.59 -3.60 4.31
N SER A 103 11.87 -3.93 4.18
CA SER A 103 12.71 -4.35 5.30
C SER A 103 14.09 -3.75 5.11
N ILE A 104 14.69 -3.33 6.22
CA ILE A 104 16.10 -3.01 6.27
C ILE A 104 16.91 -4.26 5.89
N VAL A 105 17.92 -4.03 5.07
CA VAL A 105 18.92 -5.01 4.62
C VAL A 105 20.26 -4.40 5.03
N THR A 106 21.02 -5.14 5.83
CA THR A 106 22.33 -4.66 6.31
C THR A 106 23.38 -5.12 5.32
N ALA A 107 23.37 -4.53 4.13
CA ALA A 107 24.54 -4.61 3.26
C ALA A 107 25.71 -3.97 4.00
N ASP A 108 26.83 -4.70 4.15
CA ASP A 108 28.25 -4.37 4.47
C ASP A 108 28.71 -2.98 5.00
N GLN A 109 27.88 -1.94 4.92
CA GLN A 109 28.05 -0.58 5.38
C GLN A 109 27.07 -0.30 6.54
N GLU A 110 27.47 -0.64 7.77
CA GLU A 110 26.67 -0.49 9.00
C GLU A 110 26.16 0.94 9.26
N GLU A 111 26.79 1.96 8.67
CA GLU A 111 26.43 3.38 8.85
C GLU A 111 25.32 3.87 7.92
N ASN A 112 24.96 3.11 6.87
CA ASN A 112 23.88 3.47 5.95
C ASN A 112 23.08 2.24 5.50
N PRO A 113 22.18 1.71 6.36
CA PRO A 113 21.38 0.53 6.03
C PRO A 113 20.61 0.71 4.72
N ALA A 114 20.65 -0.32 3.88
CA ALA A 114 19.78 -0.41 2.70
C ALA A 114 18.36 -0.80 3.14
N GLN A 115 17.37 -0.55 2.30
CA GLN A 115 15.99 -1.00 2.54
C GLN A 115 15.46 -1.60 1.26
N HIS A 116 15.07 -2.87 1.30
CA HIS A 116 14.54 -3.54 0.12
C HIS A 116 13.09 -3.93 0.31
N ALA A 117 12.38 -3.93 -0.82
CA ALA A 117 11.04 -4.46 -0.92
C ALA A 117 11.08 -5.98 -0.75
N PHE A 118 10.11 -6.54 -0.04
CA PHE A 118 9.99 -7.98 0.14
C PHE A 118 8.67 -8.54 -0.37
N LEU A 119 8.67 -9.84 -0.66
CA LEU A 119 7.48 -10.67 -0.76
C LEU A 119 7.59 -11.82 0.25
N ARG A 120 6.62 -11.90 1.16
CA ARG A 120 6.47 -12.98 2.12
C ARG A 120 5.40 -13.94 1.65
N GLN A 121 5.78 -15.18 1.36
CA GLN A 121 4.86 -16.23 0.93
C GLN A 121 5.23 -17.58 1.53
N ARG A 122 4.24 -18.31 2.06
CA ARG A 122 4.41 -19.69 2.59
C ARG A 122 5.58 -19.83 3.57
N GLY A 123 5.70 -18.91 4.53
CA GLY A 123 6.79 -18.98 5.52
C GLY A 123 8.07 -18.26 5.10
N ARG A 124 8.28 -17.99 3.80
CA ARG A 124 9.55 -17.48 3.28
C ARG A 124 9.49 -16.00 2.90
N MET A 125 10.43 -15.22 3.44
CA MET A 125 10.72 -13.86 2.99
C MET A 125 11.58 -13.91 1.73
N THR A 126 11.22 -13.15 0.70
CA THR A 126 11.98 -13.04 -0.55
C THR A 126 12.31 -11.57 -0.78
N ASP A 127 13.60 -11.25 -0.88
CA ASP A 127 14.07 -9.94 -1.33
C ASP A 127 13.69 -9.76 -2.81
N LEU A 128 13.04 -8.63 -3.14
CA LEU A 128 12.69 -8.27 -4.51
C LEU A 128 13.82 -7.53 -5.24
N GLY A 129 14.84 -7.07 -4.50
CA GLY A 129 15.97 -6.31 -4.96
C GLY A 129 15.62 -4.85 -5.28
N THR A 130 16.53 -4.19 -6.00
CA THR A 130 16.39 -2.79 -6.42
C THR A 130 16.57 -2.65 -7.94
N LEU A 131 16.26 -1.47 -8.47
CA LEU A 131 16.54 -1.11 -9.87
C LEU A 131 18.00 -0.70 -10.10
N GLY A 132 18.88 -0.89 -9.12
CA GLY A 132 20.32 -0.59 -9.19
C GLY A 132 20.84 0.23 -8.00
N GLY A 133 19.96 0.88 -7.24
CA GLY A 133 20.31 1.63 -6.03
C GLY A 133 20.26 0.79 -4.74
N ARG A 134 20.19 1.47 -3.59
CA ARG A 134 20.14 0.85 -2.25
C ARG A 134 18.74 0.69 -1.68
N TYR A 135 17.72 1.23 -2.37
CA TYR A 135 16.37 1.34 -1.82
C TYR A 135 15.30 0.77 -2.75
N SER A 136 14.36 0.02 -2.18
CA SER A 136 13.09 -0.32 -2.78
C SER A 136 12.02 -0.51 -1.71
N ARG A 137 10.78 -0.15 -2.05
CA ARG A 137 9.60 -0.36 -1.20
C ARG A 137 8.45 -0.88 -2.05
N ALA A 138 7.82 -1.98 -1.61
CA ALA A 138 6.57 -2.42 -2.19
C ALA A 138 5.40 -1.65 -1.58
N SER A 139 4.46 -1.24 -2.43
CA SER A 139 3.26 -0.49 -2.04
C SER A 139 1.99 -1.32 -2.17
N ALA A 140 1.92 -2.22 -3.15
CA ALA A 140 0.72 -3.03 -3.38
C ALA A 140 1.02 -4.38 -4.05
N ILE A 141 0.15 -5.35 -3.82
CA ILE A 141 0.17 -6.69 -4.42
C ILE A 141 -1.23 -7.10 -4.90
N ASN A 142 -1.32 -7.57 -6.14
CA ASN A 142 -2.59 -8.10 -6.64
C ASN A 142 -2.73 -9.62 -6.43
N GLU A 143 -3.91 -10.15 -6.74
CA GLU A 143 -4.21 -11.58 -6.61
C GLU A 143 -3.41 -12.44 -7.57
N ARG A 144 -2.69 -11.90 -8.55
CA ARG A 144 -1.76 -12.68 -9.37
C ARG A 144 -0.36 -12.80 -8.76
N GLY A 145 -0.10 -12.12 -7.65
CA GLY A 145 1.23 -12.02 -7.05
C GLY A 145 2.15 -11.08 -7.82
N GLN A 146 1.60 -10.13 -8.57
CA GLN A 146 2.35 -9.00 -9.10
C GLN A 146 2.47 -7.94 -8.01
N VAL A 147 3.68 -7.45 -7.79
CA VAL A 147 3.99 -6.47 -6.76
C VAL A 147 4.42 -5.18 -7.44
N VAL A 148 3.94 -4.04 -6.95
CA VAL A 148 4.35 -2.73 -7.41
C VAL A 148 4.86 -1.89 -6.25
N GLY A 149 5.61 -0.86 -6.58
CA GLY A 149 6.12 0.11 -5.64
C GLY A 149 7.15 0.97 -6.31
N ASP A 150 8.14 1.44 -5.57
CA ASP A 150 9.21 2.25 -6.10
C ASP A 150 10.60 1.80 -5.63
N SER A 151 11.59 2.08 -6.46
CA SER A 151 12.96 1.65 -6.23
C SER A 151 13.96 2.64 -6.81
N ASP A 152 15.03 2.88 -6.07
CA ASP A 152 16.19 3.62 -6.52
C ASP A 152 16.89 2.89 -7.67
N THR A 153 17.19 3.66 -8.72
CA THR A 153 17.93 3.16 -9.89
C THR A 153 19.44 3.20 -9.68
N GLY A 154 19.94 3.92 -8.67
CA GLY A 154 21.38 4.13 -8.48
C GLY A 154 21.99 5.05 -9.55
N THR A 155 21.15 5.79 -10.28
CA THR A 155 21.53 6.70 -11.36
C THR A 155 20.91 8.09 -11.15
N ALA A 156 21.26 9.06 -12.00
CA ALA A 156 20.64 10.38 -11.99
C ALA A 156 19.11 10.37 -12.21
N ALA A 157 18.53 9.26 -12.67
CA ALA A 157 17.07 9.09 -12.77
C ALA A 157 16.38 8.97 -11.40
N GLY A 158 17.14 8.72 -10.33
CA GLY A 158 16.64 8.58 -8.97
C GLY A 158 15.72 7.37 -8.79
N VAL A 159 14.76 7.49 -7.87
CA VAL A 159 13.76 6.45 -7.62
C VAL A 159 12.72 6.42 -8.76
N GLN A 160 12.27 5.22 -9.12
CA GLN A 160 11.31 4.98 -10.20
C GLN A 160 10.32 3.90 -9.77
N ALA A 161 9.11 3.91 -10.35
CA ALA A 161 8.15 2.86 -10.10
C ALA A 161 8.63 1.52 -10.69
N PHE A 162 8.33 0.42 -10.00
CA PHE A 162 8.61 -0.93 -10.49
C PHE A 162 7.35 -1.81 -10.53
N LEU A 163 7.42 -2.84 -11.36
CA LEU A 163 6.57 -4.01 -11.36
C LEU A 163 7.47 -5.24 -11.16
N TRP A 164 7.28 -5.95 -10.07
CA TRP A 164 7.87 -7.26 -9.84
C TRP A 164 6.88 -8.34 -10.24
N GLN A 165 7.35 -9.30 -11.04
CA GLN A 165 6.54 -10.43 -11.45
C GLN A 165 7.44 -11.63 -11.73
N ARG A 166 7.12 -12.78 -11.12
CA ARG A 166 7.80 -14.06 -11.36
C ARG A 166 9.32 -13.98 -11.19
N GLY A 167 9.79 -13.30 -10.15
CA GLY A 167 11.22 -13.18 -9.85
C GLY A 167 11.95 -12.06 -10.59
N THR A 168 11.27 -11.28 -11.43
CA THR A 168 11.90 -10.18 -12.17
C THR A 168 11.34 -8.83 -11.72
N LEU A 169 12.22 -7.95 -11.25
CA LEU A 169 11.96 -6.54 -11.00
C LEU A 169 12.11 -5.74 -12.30
N ARG A 170 11.10 -4.99 -12.71
CA ARG A 170 11.13 -4.18 -13.94
C ARG A 170 10.66 -2.76 -13.67
N ARG A 171 11.40 -1.77 -14.17
CA ARG A 171 10.99 -0.37 -14.15
C ARG A 171 9.73 -0.14 -14.99
N ILE A 172 8.81 0.67 -14.48
CA ILE A 172 7.64 1.18 -15.21
C ILE A 172 8.02 2.52 -15.84
N ALA A 173 8.23 2.53 -17.15
CA ALA A 173 8.73 3.74 -17.82
C ALA A 173 7.75 4.91 -17.74
N GLY A 174 8.25 6.07 -17.28
CA GLY A 174 7.49 7.31 -17.16
C GLY A 174 6.65 7.42 -15.88
N MET A 175 6.78 6.48 -14.94
CA MET A 175 6.09 6.51 -13.65
C MET A 175 7.12 6.59 -12.52
N ARG A 176 6.98 7.61 -11.66
CA ARG A 176 7.92 7.89 -10.56
C ARG A 176 7.66 7.01 -9.34
N SER A 177 6.39 6.74 -9.04
CA SER A 177 5.97 5.87 -7.94
C SER A 177 4.63 5.21 -8.29
N ALA A 178 4.50 3.93 -7.93
CA ALA A 178 3.29 3.14 -8.10
C ALA A 178 2.62 2.97 -6.73
N ALA A 179 1.36 3.35 -6.64
CA ALA A 179 0.60 3.36 -5.39
C ALA A 179 -0.26 2.10 -5.22
N ASP A 180 -0.88 1.61 -6.29
CA ASP A 180 -1.81 0.48 -6.22
C ASP A 180 -1.83 -0.33 -7.54
N ILE A 181 -2.23 -1.60 -7.47
CA ILE A 181 -2.38 -2.51 -8.60
C ILE A 181 -3.64 -3.36 -8.46
N ASN A 182 -4.45 -3.40 -9.52
CA ASN A 182 -5.63 -4.26 -9.54
C ASN A 182 -5.35 -5.64 -10.19
N ASP A 183 -6.33 -6.55 -10.11
CA ASP A 183 -6.27 -7.89 -10.72
C ASP A 183 -6.43 -7.86 -12.23
N ARG A 184 -6.52 -6.70 -12.88
CA ARG A 184 -6.32 -6.55 -14.34
C ARG A 184 -4.89 -6.19 -14.70
N GLY A 185 -4.06 -5.87 -13.69
CA GLY A 185 -2.66 -5.47 -13.87
C GLY A 185 -2.53 -4.02 -14.31
N GLN A 186 -3.58 -3.24 -14.12
CA GLN A 186 -3.53 -1.79 -14.21
C GLN A 186 -2.91 -1.27 -12.92
N ILE A 187 -2.03 -0.29 -13.04
CA ILE A 187 -1.24 0.24 -11.92
C ILE A 187 -1.57 1.72 -11.80
N LEU A 188 -2.06 2.13 -10.63
CA LEU A 188 -2.24 3.52 -10.30
C LEU A 188 -0.94 4.06 -9.72
N GLY A 189 -0.50 5.23 -10.17
CA GLY A 189 0.70 5.86 -9.67
C GLY A 189 0.79 7.32 -10.08
N TYR A 190 1.95 7.91 -9.87
CA TYR A 190 2.20 9.31 -10.20
C TYR A 190 3.59 9.53 -10.80
N SER A 191 3.76 10.65 -11.51
CA SER A 191 5.05 11.11 -12.01
C SER A 191 5.16 12.63 -11.94
N GLU A 192 6.38 13.11 -11.73
CA GLU A 192 6.76 14.50 -11.95
C GLU A 192 7.02 14.72 -13.44
N LEU A 193 6.44 15.79 -14.00
CA LEU A 193 6.77 16.29 -15.33
C LEU A 193 7.62 17.57 -15.22
N PRO A 194 8.51 17.83 -16.20
CA PRO A 194 9.28 19.08 -16.23
C PRO A 194 8.38 20.30 -16.08
N ARG A 195 8.81 21.27 -15.28
CA ARG A 195 8.03 22.48 -15.00
C ARG A 195 7.66 23.22 -16.31
N PRO A 196 6.41 23.67 -16.45
CA PRO A 196 5.37 23.83 -15.42
C PRO A 196 4.51 22.57 -15.12
N GLY A 197 4.94 21.37 -15.55
CA GLY A 197 4.12 20.14 -15.58
C GLY A 197 3.61 19.56 -14.26
N GLY A 198 4.25 19.86 -13.13
CA GLY A 198 3.84 19.41 -11.80
C GLY A 198 3.87 17.87 -11.64
N ILE A 199 3.41 17.38 -10.48
CA ILE A 199 3.14 15.95 -10.32
C ILE A 199 1.81 15.64 -11.03
N ARG A 200 1.64 14.45 -11.61
CA ARG A 200 0.40 13.99 -12.23
C ARG A 200 0.11 12.53 -11.87
N ALA A 201 -1.18 12.20 -11.80
CA ALA A 201 -1.64 10.83 -11.59
C ALA A 201 -1.80 10.10 -12.94
N PHE A 202 -1.39 8.84 -12.98
CA PHE A 202 -1.45 8.00 -14.18
C PHE A 202 -2.00 6.61 -13.85
N ILE A 203 -2.71 6.03 -14.80
CA ILE A 203 -2.87 4.57 -14.86
C ILE A 203 -1.87 4.03 -15.88
N TRP A 204 -1.03 3.10 -15.46
CA TRP A 204 -0.28 2.25 -16.37
C TRP A 204 -1.11 1.02 -16.75
N GLU A 205 -1.24 0.76 -18.04
CA GLU A 205 -1.91 -0.42 -18.57
C GLU A 205 -1.17 -0.92 -19.82
N ARG A 206 -0.75 -2.18 -19.83
CA ARG A 206 -0.16 -2.86 -21.01
C ARG A 206 0.95 -2.05 -21.69
N GLY A 207 1.85 -1.46 -20.89
CA GLY A 207 2.99 -0.69 -21.40
C GLY A 207 2.70 0.78 -21.72
N ARG A 208 1.48 1.27 -21.49
CA ARG A 208 1.08 2.65 -21.74
C ARG A 208 0.71 3.37 -20.45
N LEU A 209 1.09 4.63 -20.36
CA LEU A 209 0.63 5.55 -19.32
C LEU A 209 -0.56 6.36 -19.83
N ILE A 210 -1.62 6.39 -19.02
CA ILE A 210 -2.83 7.15 -19.26
C ILE A 210 -2.85 8.30 -18.25
N ASP A 211 -2.65 9.52 -18.74
CA ASP A 211 -2.71 10.74 -17.91
C ASP A 211 -4.15 10.97 -17.40
N LEU A 212 -4.28 11.12 -16.09
CA LEU A 212 -5.57 11.37 -15.43
C LEU A 212 -5.82 12.86 -15.18
N THR A 213 -4.83 13.72 -15.34
CA THR A 213 -4.96 15.17 -15.14
C THR A 213 -6.01 15.81 -16.08
N PRO A 214 -6.12 15.44 -17.38
CA PRO A 214 -7.20 15.93 -18.24
C PRO A 214 -8.60 15.53 -17.76
N ARG A 215 -8.71 14.53 -16.87
CA ARG A 215 -9.95 14.08 -16.26
C ARG A 215 -10.24 14.76 -14.91
N GLY A 216 -9.47 15.79 -14.56
CA GLY A 216 -9.66 16.55 -13.33
C GLY A 216 -9.24 15.82 -12.06
N ILE A 217 -8.46 14.74 -12.17
CA ILE A 217 -7.93 14.00 -11.02
C ILE A 217 -6.68 14.74 -10.50
N PRO A 218 -6.73 15.37 -9.32
CA PRO A 218 -5.58 16.01 -8.71
C PRO A 218 -4.61 14.97 -8.17
N VAL A 219 -3.37 15.39 -7.95
CA VAL A 219 -2.33 14.56 -7.35
C VAL A 219 -2.53 14.38 -5.85
N TYR A 220 -1.82 13.39 -5.28
CA TYR A 220 -1.38 13.19 -3.88
C TYR A 220 -1.77 14.29 -2.87
N PRO A 221 -2.34 13.98 -1.68
CA PRO A 221 -2.67 12.69 -1.06
C PRO A 221 -4.16 12.28 -1.25
N ASN A 222 -4.79 12.81 -2.29
CA ASN A 222 -6.22 12.70 -2.52
C ASN A 222 -6.74 11.30 -2.90
N ILE A 223 -5.91 10.27 -3.02
CA ILE A 223 -6.28 8.95 -3.53
C ILE A 223 -6.23 7.94 -2.37
N LEU A 224 -7.35 7.26 -2.14
CA LEU A 224 -7.54 6.32 -1.03
C LEU A 224 -7.77 4.88 -1.48
N GLY A 225 -8.15 4.66 -2.74
CA GLY A 225 -8.34 3.30 -3.23
C GLY A 225 -8.52 3.20 -4.73
N PHE A 226 -8.12 2.07 -5.28
CA PHE A 226 -8.25 1.74 -6.69
C PHE A 226 -8.87 0.36 -6.84
N ASN A 227 -9.97 0.27 -7.58
CA ASN A 227 -10.70 -0.99 -7.71
C ASN A 227 -10.46 -1.67 -9.07
N GLU A 228 -11.01 -2.88 -9.19
CA GLU A 228 -10.89 -3.67 -10.41
C GLU A 228 -11.37 -2.91 -11.64
N ARG A 229 -12.46 -2.14 -11.55
CA ARG A 229 -13.06 -1.37 -12.66
C ARG A 229 -12.26 -0.11 -13.01
N ALA A 230 -11.03 0.03 -12.53
CA ALA A 230 -10.19 1.20 -12.66
C ALA A 230 -10.79 2.47 -12.03
N GLN A 231 -11.73 2.32 -11.10
CA GLN A 231 -12.30 3.46 -10.39
C GLN A 231 -11.40 3.84 -9.24
N ILE A 232 -11.27 5.15 -9.00
CA ILE A 232 -10.39 5.71 -7.99
C ILE A 232 -11.25 6.41 -6.96
N ALA A 233 -11.16 5.99 -5.70
CA ALA A 233 -11.78 6.67 -4.57
C ALA A 233 -10.78 7.62 -3.92
N GLY A 234 -11.26 8.75 -3.42
CA GLY A 234 -10.41 9.81 -2.93
C GLY A 234 -11.15 10.97 -2.29
N TYR A 235 -10.42 12.06 -2.08
CA TYR A 235 -10.99 13.33 -1.65
C TYR A 235 -10.40 14.49 -2.46
N ARG A 236 -11.07 15.64 -2.44
CA ARG A 236 -10.61 16.87 -3.10
C ARG A 236 -10.78 18.04 -2.15
N TYR A 237 -9.73 18.83 -1.99
CA TYR A 237 -9.82 20.12 -1.30
C TYR A 237 -10.55 21.13 -2.17
N GLY A 238 -11.48 21.87 -1.57
CA GLY A 238 -12.19 22.98 -2.19
C GLY A 238 -12.74 23.93 -1.13
N ASP A 239 -13.37 25.01 -1.59
CA ASP A 239 -14.17 25.92 -0.78
C ASP A 239 -15.64 25.48 -0.94
N PRO A 240 -16.41 25.16 0.14
CA PRO A 240 -16.13 25.40 1.57
C PRO A 240 -15.48 24.24 2.34
N GLY A 241 -14.96 23.21 1.67
CA GLY A 241 -14.24 22.14 2.37
C GLY A 241 -13.83 20.94 1.52
N THR A 242 -13.47 19.86 2.22
CA THR A 242 -13.03 18.61 1.59
C THR A 242 -14.24 17.79 1.12
N SER A 243 -14.25 17.40 -0.15
CA SER A 243 -15.29 16.55 -0.73
C SER A 243 -14.75 15.16 -1.05
N ALA A 244 -15.47 14.11 -0.66
CA ALA A 244 -15.19 12.76 -1.12
C ALA A 244 -15.52 12.64 -2.62
N VAL A 245 -14.66 11.96 -3.38
CA VAL A 245 -14.77 11.85 -4.85
C VAL A 245 -14.51 10.43 -5.32
N VAL A 246 -15.23 10.02 -6.36
CA VAL A 246 -14.96 8.79 -7.10
C VAL A 246 -14.78 9.14 -8.57
N TYR A 247 -13.63 8.80 -9.11
CA TYR A 247 -13.32 8.95 -10.53
C TYR A 247 -13.62 7.63 -11.26
N ARG A 248 -14.22 7.72 -12.45
CA ARG A 248 -14.69 6.59 -13.25
C ARG A 248 -14.22 6.71 -14.69
#